data_AF-A0A2E5MN54-F1
#
_entry.id   AF-A0A2E5MN54-F1
#
_cell.length_a   1.000
_cell.length_b   1.000
_cell.length_c   1.000
_cell.angle_alpha   90.00
_cell.angle_beta   90.00
_cell.angle_gamma   90.00
#
_symmetry.space_group_name_H-M   'P 1'
#
loop_
_entity.id
_entity.type
_entity.pdbx_description
1 polymer ?
#
loop_
_entity_poly.entity_id
_entity_poly.type
_entity_poly.pdbx_seq_one_letter_code
_entity_poly.pdbx_strand_id
1 'polypeptide(L)'
;MYRLLVSLTLLTLLTGCANLQDKGLFGSSSEFFHRTGQALGKIGQPNPVVENNAELKALFDQPYIDPLTAYMRDVEGDPAKADLRAVVAEERDRRCAVIASRYDEKPVSADRLARYRAGYTLSCPADVATYAERVALLNVAPADPVEKPVAAQVAPETAEPVPAESVAAEQPMDEALRKQLNDCYLLTAIRNFSSALEACHAPADAGNVRAQTNMALISNALRDYANAYRWATLAASESGDAANLLGELYSQGHGVGADQAKAALWFEKAASLGHAGAKARMNDVVTASSDANIH
;
A
#
# COMPACT_ATOMS: atom_id res chain seq x y z
N MET A 1 1.58 -68.06 34.73
CA MET A 1 0.47 -68.58 33.89
C MET A 1 -0.72 -68.82 34.79
N TYR A 2 -1.93 -68.57 34.28
CA TYR A 2 -3.21 -68.41 34.99
C TYR A 2 -3.36 -67.03 35.64
N ARG A 3 -3.97 -66.03 34.97
CA ARG A 3 -5.41 -65.97 34.67
C ARG A 3 -6.22 -66.46 35.87
N LEU A 4 -6.16 -65.69 36.95
CA LEU A 4 -7.06 -65.80 38.08
C LEU A 4 -7.54 -64.39 38.38
N LEU A 5 -8.85 -64.27 38.58
CA LEU A 5 -9.56 -63.10 39.08
C LEU A 5 -9.99 -62.09 37.99
N VAL A 6 -10.69 -62.63 36.99
CA VAL A 6 -12.06 -62.14 36.76
C VAL A 6 -12.81 -62.32 38.07
N SER A 7 -12.96 -61.27 38.84
CA SER A 7 -13.87 -61.20 39.99
C SER A 7 -14.09 -59.74 40.31
N LEU A 8 -15.32 -59.29 40.04
CA LEU A 8 -16.10 -58.43 40.93
C LEU A 8 -15.33 -57.23 41.50
N THR A 9 -15.56 -56.01 41.04
CA THR A 9 -16.79 -55.30 41.41
C THR A 9 -16.92 -54.01 40.59
N LEU A 10 -17.77 -53.99 39.55
CA LEU A 10 -18.60 -52.82 39.25
C LEU A 10 -19.73 -53.20 38.28
N LEU A 11 -20.47 -54.25 38.63
CA LEU A 11 -21.90 -54.30 38.33
C LEU A 11 -22.52 -53.37 39.39
N THR A 12 -23.03 -52.20 39.05
CA THR A 12 -24.42 -52.01 38.65
C THR A 12 -24.65 -50.50 38.59
N LEU A 13 -25.28 -50.01 37.53
CA LEU A 13 -26.42 -49.08 37.57
C LEU A 13 -26.75 -48.67 36.13
N LEU A 14 -27.81 -49.31 35.63
CA LEU A 14 -28.91 -48.68 34.89
C LEU A 14 -28.63 -48.14 33.48
N THR A 15 -29.07 -48.94 32.51
CA THR A 15 -30.15 -48.58 31.56
C THR A 15 -30.65 -47.14 31.59
N GLY A 16 -30.65 -46.51 30.41
CA GLY A 16 -31.64 -45.50 30.05
C GLY A 16 -31.07 -44.24 29.45
N CYS A 17 -31.03 -44.17 28.12
CA CYS A 17 -31.44 -43.03 27.32
C CYS A 17 -31.32 -43.42 25.84
N ALA A 18 -32.34 -44.13 25.35
CA ALA A 18 -32.68 -44.10 23.94
C ALA A 18 -33.64 -42.93 23.71
N ASN A 19 -33.37 -42.18 22.63
CA ASN A 19 -34.28 -41.38 21.82
C ASN A 19 -34.72 -39.95 22.21
N LEU A 20 -34.74 -39.13 21.14
CA LEU A 20 -35.32 -37.79 20.91
C LEU A 20 -34.44 -36.64 21.44
N GLN A 21 -33.95 -35.69 20.63
CA GLN A 21 -34.57 -34.81 19.61
C GLN A 21 -33.37 -34.18 18.83
N ASP A 22 -33.42 -33.57 17.66
CA ASP A 22 -34.43 -33.18 16.68
C ASP A 22 -33.64 -32.83 15.40
N LYS A 23 -34.34 -32.72 14.28
CA LYS A 23 -33.82 -32.41 12.95
C LYS A 23 -33.12 -31.04 12.90
N GLY A 24 -32.00 -30.98 12.18
CA GLY A 24 -31.53 -29.74 11.56
C GLY A 24 -30.01 -29.63 11.42
N LEU A 25 -29.57 -29.18 10.24
CA LEU A 25 -28.31 -28.47 10.02
C LEU A 25 -26.97 -29.22 9.85
N PHE A 26 -26.94 -30.51 9.53
CA PHE A 26 -25.67 -31.14 9.08
C PHE A 26 -25.85 -31.99 7.83
N GLY A 27 -26.24 -31.32 6.75
CA GLY A 27 -26.32 -31.90 5.41
C GLY A 27 -25.74 -30.94 4.36
N SER A 28 -24.47 -30.52 4.52
CA SER A 28 -23.66 -29.91 3.44
C SER A 28 -22.20 -29.68 3.85
N SER A 29 -21.66 -30.44 4.82
CA SER A 29 -20.27 -30.23 5.28
C SER A 29 -19.24 -30.97 4.42
N SER A 30 -19.59 -32.09 3.78
CA SER A 30 -18.62 -32.91 3.05
C SER A 30 -18.10 -32.26 1.76
N GLU A 31 -18.93 -31.53 1.00
CA GLU A 31 -18.46 -30.78 -0.18
C GLU A 31 -17.59 -29.57 0.22
N PHE A 32 -17.96 -28.88 1.31
CA PHE A 32 -17.19 -27.77 1.84
C PHE A 32 -15.81 -28.24 2.31
N PHE A 33 -15.73 -29.37 3.02
CA PHE A 33 -14.47 -29.96 3.49
C PHE A 33 -13.62 -30.59 2.37
N HIS A 34 -14.21 -31.05 1.25
CA HIS A 34 -13.43 -31.48 0.09
C HIS A 34 -12.84 -30.30 -0.71
N ARG A 35 -13.59 -29.20 -0.88
CA ARG A 35 -13.08 -27.96 -1.51
C ARG A 35 -12.04 -27.26 -0.65
N THR A 36 -12.28 -27.13 0.65
CA THR A 36 -11.28 -26.58 1.57
C THR A 36 -10.10 -27.53 1.77
N GLY A 37 -10.29 -28.85 1.76
CA GLY A 37 -9.21 -29.83 1.85
C GLY A 37 -8.23 -29.79 0.67
N GLN A 38 -8.73 -29.66 -0.57
CA GLN A 38 -7.88 -29.44 -1.75
C GLN A 38 -7.21 -28.05 -1.76
N ALA A 39 -7.89 -27.02 -1.25
CA ALA A 39 -7.32 -25.68 -1.11
C ALA A 39 -6.21 -25.64 -0.04
N LEU A 40 -6.38 -26.36 1.07
CA LEU A 40 -5.40 -26.48 2.17
C LEU A 40 -4.17 -27.31 1.75
N GLY A 41 -4.34 -28.33 0.90
CA GLY A 41 -3.24 -29.13 0.36
C GLY A 41 -2.29 -28.37 -0.60
N LYS A 42 -2.70 -27.19 -1.08
CA LYS A 42 -1.91 -26.32 -1.95
C LYS A 42 -1.27 -25.14 -1.23
N ILE A 43 -1.51 -24.97 0.07
CA ILE A 43 -0.90 -23.89 0.85
C ILE A 43 0.60 -24.16 0.98
N GLY A 44 1.40 -23.47 0.17
CA GLY A 44 2.85 -23.60 0.14
C GLY A 44 3.39 -24.56 -0.93
N GLN A 45 2.55 -25.13 -1.79
CA GLN A 45 3.03 -25.86 -2.97
C GLN A 45 3.32 -24.86 -4.11
N PRO A 46 4.50 -24.92 -4.73
CA PRO A 46 4.81 -24.08 -5.88
C PRO A 46 3.84 -24.35 -7.03
N ASN A 47 3.36 -23.28 -7.68
CA ASN A 47 2.55 -23.42 -8.89
C ASN A 47 3.48 -23.71 -10.08
N PRO A 48 3.40 -24.89 -10.74
CA PRO A 48 4.33 -25.25 -11.81
C PRO A 48 4.27 -24.33 -13.03
N VAL A 49 3.15 -23.61 -13.24
CA VAL A 49 3.05 -22.57 -14.29
C VAL A 49 3.94 -21.37 -13.93
N VAL A 50 4.01 -21.02 -12.64
CA VAL A 50 4.85 -19.93 -12.14
C VAL A 50 6.32 -20.35 -12.09
N GLU A 51 6.62 -21.57 -11.66
CA GLU A 51 8.01 -22.06 -11.59
C GLU A 51 8.69 -22.11 -12.96
N ASN A 52 7.94 -22.49 -14.00
CA ASN A 52 8.48 -22.59 -15.36
C ASN A 52 8.42 -21.27 -16.15
N ASN A 53 7.99 -20.17 -15.52
CA ASN A 53 7.88 -18.86 -16.16
C ASN A 53 8.62 -17.80 -15.34
N ALA A 54 9.78 -17.37 -15.83
CA ALA A 54 10.64 -16.40 -15.16
C ALA A 54 9.97 -15.02 -14.94
N GLU A 55 9.10 -14.60 -15.86
CA GLU A 55 8.34 -13.35 -15.75
C GLU A 55 7.32 -13.44 -14.61
N LEU A 56 6.53 -14.52 -14.55
CA LEU A 56 5.57 -14.76 -13.46
C LEU A 56 6.27 -14.95 -12.12
N LYS A 57 7.42 -15.62 -12.10
CA LYS A 57 8.23 -15.76 -10.89
C LYS A 57 8.70 -14.39 -10.37
N ALA A 58 9.28 -13.56 -11.23
CA ALA A 58 9.69 -12.20 -10.85
C ALA A 58 8.50 -11.34 -10.42
N LEU A 59 7.34 -11.55 -11.02
CA LEU A 59 6.09 -10.89 -10.64
C LEU A 59 5.61 -11.33 -9.24
N PHE A 60 5.69 -12.62 -8.93
CA PHE A 60 5.20 -13.20 -7.66
C PHE A 60 6.16 -13.00 -6.50
N ASP A 61 7.47 -12.94 -6.76
CA ASP A 61 8.51 -12.69 -5.75
C ASP A 61 8.44 -11.26 -5.17
N GLN A 62 7.68 -10.35 -5.81
CA GLN A 62 7.42 -9.01 -5.29
C GLN A 62 6.39 -9.07 -4.15
N PRO A 63 6.50 -8.23 -3.10
CA PRO A 63 5.56 -8.23 -1.99
C PRO A 63 4.26 -7.44 -2.25
N TYR A 64 4.15 -6.78 -3.41
CA TYR A 64 3.09 -5.81 -3.73
C TYR A 64 1.96 -6.44 -4.58
N ILE A 65 0.75 -5.86 -4.51
CA ILE A 65 -0.42 -6.34 -5.27
C ILE A 65 -0.55 -5.60 -6.62
N ASP A 66 -0.20 -4.30 -6.66
CA ASP A 66 -0.35 -3.46 -7.86
C ASP A 66 0.32 -4.00 -9.13
N PRO A 67 1.54 -4.58 -9.07
CA PRO A 67 2.14 -5.21 -10.25
C PRO A 67 1.29 -6.35 -10.84
N LEU A 68 0.58 -7.11 -10.00
CA LEU A 68 -0.31 -8.18 -10.45
C LEU A 68 -1.51 -7.60 -11.21
N THR A 69 -2.08 -6.52 -10.67
CA THR A 69 -3.19 -5.78 -11.29
C THR A 69 -2.77 -5.16 -12.63
N ALA A 70 -1.58 -4.56 -12.69
CA ALA A 70 -1.03 -3.96 -13.90
C ALA A 70 -0.80 -5.03 -14.98
N TYR A 71 -0.15 -6.14 -14.63
CA TYR A 71 0.04 -7.27 -15.56
C TYR A 71 -1.29 -7.75 -16.15
N MET A 72 -2.31 -7.94 -15.30
CA MET A 72 -3.63 -8.40 -15.75
C MET A 72 -4.33 -7.44 -16.72
N ARG A 73 -4.06 -6.14 -16.63
CA ARG A 73 -4.56 -5.13 -17.56
C ARG A 73 -3.78 -5.16 -18.87
N ASP A 74 -2.47 -5.29 -18.79
CA ASP A 74 -1.59 -5.27 -19.97
C ASP A 74 -1.79 -6.48 -20.88
N VAL A 75 -2.24 -7.61 -20.30
CA VAL A 75 -2.55 -8.85 -21.04
C VAL A 75 -4.05 -9.03 -21.32
N GLU A 76 -4.87 -8.01 -21.04
CA GLU A 76 -6.31 -8.06 -21.27
C GLU A 76 -6.62 -8.21 -22.77
N GLY A 77 -7.50 -9.15 -23.10
CA GLY A 77 -7.90 -9.42 -24.48
C GLY A 77 -6.91 -10.27 -25.28
N ASP A 78 -5.77 -10.66 -24.71
CA ASP A 78 -4.83 -11.61 -25.31
C ASP A 78 -5.21 -13.06 -24.94
N PRO A 79 -5.79 -13.85 -25.88
CA PRO A 79 -6.19 -15.22 -25.59
C PRO A 79 -5.00 -16.14 -25.30
N ALA A 80 -3.80 -15.82 -25.80
CA ALA A 80 -2.60 -16.62 -25.53
C ALA A 80 -2.11 -16.45 -24.09
N LYS A 81 -2.52 -15.37 -23.41
CA LYS A 81 -2.17 -15.08 -22.02
C LYS A 81 -3.34 -15.29 -21.05
N ALA A 82 -4.47 -15.83 -21.51
CA ALA A 82 -5.66 -16.04 -20.67
C ALA A 82 -5.36 -16.88 -19.42
N ASP A 83 -4.62 -17.99 -19.59
CA ASP A 83 -4.25 -18.88 -18.48
C ASP A 83 -3.29 -18.20 -17.50
N LEU A 84 -2.31 -17.42 -18.01
CA LEU A 84 -1.38 -16.68 -17.16
C LEU A 84 -2.12 -15.59 -16.39
N ARG A 85 -3.01 -14.84 -17.06
CA ARG A 85 -3.85 -13.82 -16.45
C ARG A 85 -4.70 -14.40 -15.31
N ALA A 86 -5.24 -15.61 -15.49
CA ALA A 86 -5.99 -16.30 -14.45
C ALA A 86 -5.12 -16.67 -13.24
N VAL A 87 -3.91 -17.17 -13.46
CA VAL A 87 -2.94 -17.46 -12.38
C VAL A 87 -2.55 -16.21 -11.61
N VAL A 88 -2.29 -15.09 -12.31
CA VAL A 88 -1.98 -13.80 -11.67
C VAL A 88 -3.20 -13.27 -10.89
N ALA A 89 -4.40 -13.43 -11.43
CA ALA A 89 -5.65 -13.05 -10.76
C ALA A 89 -5.82 -13.79 -9.43
N GLU A 90 -5.57 -15.10 -9.41
CA GLU A 90 -5.68 -15.91 -8.20
C GLU A 90 -4.71 -15.44 -7.11
N GLU A 91 -3.45 -15.14 -7.47
CA GLU A 91 -2.48 -14.61 -6.50
C GLU A 91 -2.83 -13.20 -6.03
N ARG A 92 -3.32 -12.33 -6.93
CA ARG A 92 -3.80 -10.99 -6.56
C ARG A 92 -4.93 -11.09 -5.54
N ASP A 93 -5.93 -11.91 -5.85
CA ASP A 93 -7.12 -12.10 -5.02
C ASP A 93 -6.75 -12.73 -3.66
N ARG A 94 -5.80 -13.67 -3.64
CA ARG A 94 -5.24 -14.22 -2.40
C ARG A 94 -4.61 -13.15 -1.52
N ARG A 95 -3.82 -12.24 -2.09
CA ARG A 95 -3.20 -11.13 -1.34
C ARG A 95 -4.26 -10.13 -0.86
N CYS A 96 -5.24 -9.82 -1.72
CA CYS A 96 -6.37 -8.97 -1.36
C CYS A 96 -7.18 -9.55 -0.18
N ALA A 97 -7.42 -10.86 -0.15
CA ALA A 97 -8.11 -11.52 0.97
C ALA A 97 -7.37 -11.37 2.31
N VAL A 98 -6.03 -11.42 2.31
CA VAL A 98 -5.21 -11.15 3.51
C VAL A 98 -5.33 -9.70 3.97
N ILE A 99 -5.47 -8.75 3.04
CA ILE A 99 -5.73 -7.35 3.38
C ILE A 99 -7.14 -7.19 3.95
N ALA A 100 -8.14 -7.77 3.29
CA ALA A 100 -9.54 -7.73 3.73
C ALA A 100 -9.71 -8.23 5.17
N SER A 101 -9.06 -9.34 5.51
CA SER A 101 -9.13 -9.89 6.88
C SER A 101 -8.64 -8.89 7.94
N ARG A 102 -7.58 -8.12 7.66
CA ARG A 102 -7.07 -7.09 8.59
C ARG A 102 -8.04 -5.92 8.76
N TYR A 103 -8.79 -5.58 7.71
CA TYR A 103 -9.85 -4.56 7.79
C TYR A 103 -11.07 -5.06 8.56
N ASP A 104 -11.34 -6.37 8.52
CA ASP A 104 -12.43 -7.04 9.23
C ASP A 104 -12.15 -7.25 10.71
N GLU A 105 -10.90 -7.35 11.12
CA GLU A 105 -10.48 -7.42 12.53
C GLU A 105 -10.84 -6.16 13.35
N LYS A 106 -11.24 -5.07 12.68
CA LYS A 106 -11.52 -3.78 13.32
C LYS A 106 -12.98 -3.35 13.08
N PRO A 107 -13.63 -2.60 14.01
CA PRO A 107 -15.05 -2.23 13.91
C PRO A 107 -15.40 -1.36 12.70
N VAL A 108 -16.25 -1.76 11.77
CA VAL A 108 -16.49 -1.00 10.51
C VAL A 108 -16.63 0.53 10.70
N SER A 109 -15.92 1.34 9.91
CA SER A 109 -16.00 2.81 9.99
C SER A 109 -15.72 3.51 8.66
N ALA A 110 -16.26 4.73 8.50
CA ALA A 110 -16.01 5.57 7.34
C ALA A 110 -14.51 5.90 7.14
N ASP A 111 -13.79 6.17 8.23
CA ASP A 111 -12.35 6.43 8.19
C ASP A 111 -11.55 5.23 7.68
N ARG A 112 -11.95 4.01 8.06
CA ARG A 112 -11.30 2.80 7.55
C ARG A 112 -11.66 2.51 6.12
N LEU A 113 -12.89 2.79 5.70
CA LEU A 113 -13.24 2.74 4.28
C LEU A 113 -12.40 3.74 3.46
N ALA A 114 -12.17 4.94 3.96
CA ALA A 114 -11.29 5.91 3.29
C ALA A 114 -9.87 5.37 3.15
N ARG A 115 -9.31 4.76 4.20
CA ARG A 115 -7.98 4.11 4.15
C ARG A 115 -7.97 2.90 3.21
N TYR A 116 -9.04 2.11 3.19
CA TYR A 116 -9.16 0.94 2.33
C TYR A 116 -9.19 1.37 0.85
N ARG A 117 -10.02 2.37 0.53
CA ARG A 117 -10.08 2.98 -0.80
C ARG A 117 -8.72 3.54 -1.23
N ALA A 118 -8.04 4.30 -0.37
CA ALA A 118 -6.77 4.94 -0.70
C ALA A 118 -5.62 3.94 -0.93
N GLY A 119 -5.67 2.76 -0.32
CA GLY A 119 -4.60 1.76 -0.46
C GLY A 119 -4.88 0.68 -1.51
N TYR A 120 -6.15 0.38 -1.79
CA TYR A 120 -6.49 -0.87 -2.47
C TYR A 120 -7.61 -0.74 -3.52
N THR A 121 -8.08 0.46 -3.87
CA THR A 121 -9.11 0.63 -4.93
C THR A 121 -8.64 0.07 -6.27
N LEU A 122 -7.38 0.28 -6.64
CA LEU A 122 -6.82 -0.23 -7.89
C LEU A 122 -6.75 -1.76 -7.86
N SER A 123 -6.20 -2.32 -6.79
CA SER A 123 -5.78 -3.72 -6.74
C SER A 123 -6.80 -4.68 -6.16
N CYS A 124 -7.62 -4.23 -5.22
CA CYS A 124 -8.67 -5.01 -4.56
C CYS A 124 -10.04 -4.29 -4.66
N PRO A 125 -10.50 -3.89 -5.86
CA PRO A 125 -11.70 -3.08 -6.01
C PRO A 125 -12.96 -3.76 -5.44
N ALA A 126 -13.06 -5.09 -5.57
CA ALA A 126 -14.18 -5.86 -5.04
C ALA A 126 -14.26 -5.81 -3.51
N ASP A 127 -13.15 -6.07 -2.81
CA ASP A 127 -13.12 -6.06 -1.35
C ASP A 127 -13.38 -4.66 -0.78
N VAL A 128 -12.85 -3.62 -1.45
CA VAL A 128 -13.12 -2.22 -1.10
C VAL A 128 -14.61 -1.89 -1.26
N ALA A 129 -15.25 -2.37 -2.33
CA ALA A 129 -16.68 -2.19 -2.55
C ALA A 129 -17.51 -2.92 -1.49
N THR A 130 -17.18 -4.16 -1.16
CA THR A 130 -17.84 -4.92 -0.08
C THR A 130 -17.71 -4.22 1.28
N TYR A 131 -16.53 -3.66 1.60
CA TYR A 131 -16.36 -2.87 2.82
C TYR A 131 -17.20 -1.59 2.78
N ALA A 132 -17.32 -0.95 1.61
CA ALA A 132 -18.13 0.24 1.43
C ALA A 132 -19.63 -0.01 1.68
N GLU A 133 -20.15 -1.14 1.21
CA GLU A 133 -21.53 -1.56 1.48
C GLU A 133 -21.78 -1.71 2.98
N ARG A 134 -20.83 -2.30 3.71
CA ARG A 134 -20.93 -2.44 5.18
C ARG A 134 -20.96 -1.10 5.89
N VAL A 135 -20.17 -0.12 5.44
CA VAL A 135 -20.24 1.26 5.97
C VAL A 135 -21.57 1.91 5.62
N ALA A 136 -22.09 1.72 4.41
CA ALA A 136 -23.38 2.26 4.01
C ALA A 136 -24.51 1.74 4.90
N LEU A 137 -24.48 0.45 5.27
CA LEU A 137 -25.45 -0.15 6.19
C LEU A 137 -25.41 0.46 7.60
N LEU A 138 -24.23 0.90 8.08
CA LEU A 138 -24.14 1.62 9.37
C LEU A 138 -24.80 3.00 9.33
N ASN A 139 -24.77 3.66 8.17
CA ASN A 139 -25.33 5.00 7.98
C ASN A 139 -26.85 5.01 7.72
N VAL A 140 -27.48 3.83 7.66
CA VAL A 140 -28.93 3.65 7.47
C VAL A 140 -29.65 3.33 8.79
N ALA A 141 -28.95 3.28 9.93
CA ALA A 141 -29.61 3.15 11.24
C ALA A 141 -30.49 4.37 11.56
N PRO A 142 -31.74 4.19 12.02
CA PRO A 142 -32.67 5.30 12.22
C PRO A 142 -32.19 6.23 13.33
N ALA A 143 -32.15 7.52 13.03
CA ALA A 143 -31.88 8.57 13.99
C ALA A 143 -33.08 8.72 14.95
N ASP A 144 -32.88 8.38 16.22
CA ASP A 144 -33.66 8.98 17.31
C ASP A 144 -32.77 10.00 18.06
N PRO A 145 -33.31 11.18 18.41
CA PRO A 145 -32.52 12.28 18.95
C PRO A 145 -32.42 12.18 20.48
N VAL A 146 -31.20 12.19 21.01
CA VAL A 146 -30.96 12.46 22.43
C VAL A 146 -30.26 13.80 22.55
N GLU A 147 -31.02 14.82 22.96
CA GLU A 147 -30.51 16.11 23.41
C GLU A 147 -29.52 15.93 24.56
N LYS A 148 -28.35 16.59 24.48
CA LYS A 148 -27.42 16.70 25.59
C LYS A 148 -27.69 17.98 26.39
N PRO A 149 -27.63 17.94 27.74
CA PRO A 149 -27.81 19.13 28.56
C PRO A 149 -26.54 19.99 28.65
N VAL A 150 -26.79 21.29 28.79
CA VAL A 150 -25.83 22.41 28.98
C VAL A 150 -25.35 22.49 30.44
N ALA A 151 -24.04 22.72 30.64
CA ALA A 151 -23.38 23.51 31.70
C ALA A 151 -21.85 23.24 31.62
N ALA A 152 -20.89 24.15 31.87
CA ALA A 152 -20.88 25.52 32.34
C ALA A 152 -19.62 26.25 31.82
N GLN A 153 -19.68 27.57 31.85
CA GLN A 153 -18.66 28.53 31.41
C GLN A 153 -17.50 28.65 32.41
N VAL A 154 -16.29 28.91 31.89
CA VAL A 154 -15.25 29.68 32.60
C VAL A 154 -14.68 30.70 31.61
N ALA A 155 -14.60 31.96 32.06
CA ALA A 155 -14.23 33.16 31.31
C ALA A 155 -12.70 33.38 31.24
N PRO A 156 -12.20 34.36 30.45
CA PRO A 156 -10.91 34.30 29.77
C PRO A 156 -9.77 35.02 30.50
N GLU A 157 -8.53 34.68 30.14
CA GLU A 157 -7.34 35.47 30.47
C GLU A 157 -6.73 36.02 29.17
N THR A 158 -6.49 37.33 29.19
CA THR A 158 -6.11 38.19 28.07
C THR A 158 -4.65 38.03 27.67
N ALA A 159 -4.38 37.83 26.38
CA ALA A 159 -3.06 38.04 25.79
C ALA A 159 -3.14 39.16 24.73
N GLU A 160 -2.25 40.13 24.85
CA GLU A 160 -2.15 41.33 24.02
C GLU A 160 -1.78 41.02 22.56
N PRO A 161 -2.15 41.88 21.59
CA PRO A 161 -1.96 41.62 20.17
C PRO A 161 -0.55 42.00 19.69
N VAL A 162 0.11 41.09 18.98
CA VAL A 162 1.35 41.38 18.24
C VAL A 162 0.99 42.01 16.88
N PRO A 163 1.69 43.08 16.42
CA PRO A 163 1.29 43.81 15.22
C PRO A 163 1.59 43.02 13.94
N ALA A 164 0.64 43.05 13.01
CA ALA A 164 0.75 42.43 11.70
C ALA A 164 1.67 43.24 10.77
N GLU A 165 2.83 42.69 10.44
CA GLU A 165 3.54 43.04 9.20
C GLU A 165 2.86 42.35 8.02
N SER A 166 2.68 43.12 6.94
CA SER A 166 1.88 42.80 5.77
C SER A 166 2.37 41.56 5.03
N VAL A 167 1.67 40.45 5.19
CA VAL A 167 1.73 39.34 4.24
C VAL A 167 0.79 39.68 3.08
N ALA A 168 1.37 39.82 1.89
CA ALA A 168 0.64 40.01 0.65
C ALA A 168 -0.45 38.93 0.53
N ALA A 169 -1.64 39.34 0.09
CA ALA A 169 -2.79 38.46 -0.08
C ALA A 169 -2.46 37.31 -1.04
N GLU A 170 -2.18 36.13 -0.48
CA GLU A 170 -2.18 34.89 -1.23
C GLU A 170 -3.60 34.66 -1.74
N GLN A 171 -3.74 34.49 -3.06
CA GLN A 171 -5.00 34.09 -3.67
C GLN A 171 -5.50 32.82 -2.97
N PRO A 172 -6.82 32.67 -2.73
CA PRO A 172 -7.33 31.54 -1.96
C PRO A 172 -7.00 30.26 -2.70
N MET A 173 -5.97 29.56 -2.24
CA MET A 173 -5.68 28.22 -2.67
C MET A 173 -6.90 27.37 -2.31
N ASP A 174 -7.44 26.65 -3.30
CA ASP A 174 -8.57 25.75 -3.10
C ASP A 174 -8.31 24.89 -1.86
N GLU A 175 -9.24 24.91 -0.90
CA GLU A 175 -9.12 24.18 0.36
C GLU A 175 -8.83 22.69 0.11
N ALA A 176 -9.36 22.14 -0.98
CA ALA A 176 -9.09 20.79 -1.42
C ALA A 176 -7.62 20.58 -1.82
N LEU A 177 -7.04 21.53 -2.57
CA LEU A 177 -5.63 21.50 -2.98
C LEU A 177 -4.69 21.64 -1.77
N ARG A 178 -5.05 22.51 -0.81
CA ARG A 178 -4.31 22.66 0.45
C ARG A 178 -4.27 21.37 1.24
N LYS A 179 -5.41 20.68 1.34
CA LYS A 179 -5.50 19.38 2.02
C LYS A 179 -4.64 18.32 1.30
N GLN A 180 -4.72 18.25 -0.02
CA GLN A 180 -3.92 17.30 -0.81
C GLN A 180 -2.41 17.54 -0.65
N LEU A 181 -1.98 18.80 -0.62
CA LEU A 181 -0.59 19.16 -0.33
C LEU A 181 -0.13 18.65 1.04
N ASN A 182 -0.94 18.86 2.08
CA ASN A 182 -0.63 18.38 3.43
C ASN A 182 -0.56 16.84 3.47
N ASP A 183 -1.51 16.17 2.83
CA ASP A 183 -1.56 14.71 2.75
C ASP A 183 -0.34 14.19 1.98
N CYS A 184 0.02 14.79 0.84
CA CYS A 184 1.21 14.46 0.06
C CYS A 184 2.47 14.44 0.94
N TYR A 185 2.68 15.50 1.72
CA TYR A 185 3.89 15.63 2.52
C TYR A 185 3.90 14.66 3.71
N LEU A 186 2.79 14.58 4.45
CA LEU A 186 2.70 13.72 5.62
C LEU A 186 2.83 12.24 5.24
N LEU A 187 2.13 11.81 4.19
CA LEU A 187 2.12 10.42 3.74
C LEU A 187 3.48 10.01 3.18
N THR A 188 4.19 10.91 2.49
CA THR A 188 5.57 10.66 2.04
C THR A 188 6.51 10.49 3.23
N ALA A 189 6.41 11.36 4.24
CA ALA A 189 7.28 11.31 5.43
C ALA A 189 7.13 10.00 6.23
N ILE A 190 5.90 9.48 6.34
CA ILE A 190 5.65 8.18 7.00
C ILE A 190 5.81 6.99 6.05
N ARG A 191 6.29 7.22 4.81
CA ARG A 191 6.52 6.21 3.77
C ARG A 191 5.27 5.43 3.36
N ASN A 192 4.09 6.04 3.47
CA ASN A 192 2.86 5.51 2.86
C ASN A 192 2.81 5.93 1.39
N PHE A 193 3.64 5.29 0.57
CA PHE A 193 3.88 5.68 -0.82
C PHE A 193 2.65 5.56 -1.72
N SER A 194 1.75 4.60 -1.47
CA SER A 194 0.50 4.46 -2.24
C SER A 194 -0.39 5.70 -2.08
N SER A 195 -0.73 6.06 -0.84
CA SER A 195 -1.59 7.22 -0.58
C SER A 195 -0.86 8.54 -0.84
N ALA A 196 0.45 8.58 -0.64
CA ALA A 196 1.26 9.75 -0.97
C ALA A 196 1.26 10.04 -2.48
N LEU A 197 1.35 9.01 -3.32
CA LEU A 197 1.34 9.16 -4.78
C LEU A 197 0.04 9.83 -5.26
N GLU A 198 -1.11 9.40 -4.73
CA GLU A 198 -2.41 10.00 -5.02
C GLU A 198 -2.47 11.46 -4.55
N ALA A 199 -2.10 11.71 -3.29
CA ALA A 199 -2.16 13.05 -2.71
C ALA A 199 -1.19 14.04 -3.37
N CYS A 200 -0.04 13.57 -3.85
CA CYS A 200 0.98 14.39 -4.50
C CYS A 200 0.66 14.70 -5.97
N HIS A 201 -0.21 13.94 -6.65
CA HIS A 201 -0.41 14.05 -8.10
C HIS A 201 -0.92 15.43 -8.52
N ALA A 202 -2.08 15.86 -8.02
CA ALA A 202 -2.67 17.15 -8.41
C ALA A 202 -1.78 18.35 -8.03
N PRO A 203 -1.18 18.41 -6.83
CA PRO A 203 -0.22 19.47 -6.52
C PRO A 203 1.03 19.45 -7.41
N ALA A 204 1.54 18.26 -7.76
CA ALA A 204 2.71 18.14 -8.64
C ALA A 204 2.41 18.58 -10.08
N ASP A 205 1.23 18.23 -10.61
CA ASP A 205 0.73 18.71 -11.90
C ASP A 205 0.54 20.23 -11.92
N ALA A 206 0.12 20.80 -10.78
CA ALA A 206 -0.01 22.25 -10.59
C ALA A 206 1.35 22.96 -10.43
N GLY A 207 2.48 22.25 -10.54
CA GLY A 207 3.81 22.85 -10.48
C GLY A 207 4.39 23.00 -9.07
N ASN A 208 3.78 22.42 -8.04
CA ASN A 208 4.35 22.49 -6.70
C ASN A 208 5.64 21.67 -6.62
N VAL A 209 6.78 22.36 -6.54
CA VAL A 209 8.12 21.76 -6.55
C VAL A 209 8.27 20.66 -5.50
N ARG A 210 7.80 20.87 -4.27
CA ARG A 210 7.91 19.87 -3.20
C ARG A 210 7.05 18.64 -3.47
N ALA A 211 5.86 18.79 -4.04
CA ALA A 211 5.04 17.66 -4.46
C ALA A 211 5.69 16.89 -5.63
N GLN A 212 6.27 17.59 -6.61
CA GLN A 212 7.06 16.96 -7.68
C GLN A 212 8.28 16.21 -7.13
N THR A 213 9.00 16.79 -6.16
CA THR A 213 10.08 16.09 -5.44
C THR A 213 9.57 14.82 -4.77
N ASN A 214 8.44 14.90 -4.06
CA ASN A 214 7.86 13.72 -3.43
C ASN A 214 7.42 12.67 -4.45
N MET A 215 6.79 13.07 -5.56
CA MET A 215 6.47 12.15 -6.66
C MET A 215 7.73 11.44 -7.17
N ALA A 216 8.83 12.16 -7.36
CA ALA A 216 10.09 11.58 -7.80
C ALA A 216 10.66 10.56 -6.79
N LEU A 217 10.67 10.91 -5.50
CA LEU A 217 11.15 10.04 -4.42
C LEU A 217 10.26 8.80 -4.24
N ILE A 218 8.94 8.97 -4.32
CA ILE A 218 7.95 7.89 -4.27
C ILE A 218 8.16 6.96 -5.47
N SER A 219 8.21 7.48 -6.69
CA SER A 219 8.43 6.69 -7.91
C SER A 219 9.76 5.93 -7.84
N ASN A 220 10.84 6.56 -7.35
CA ASN A 220 12.12 5.89 -7.15
C ASN A 220 12.03 4.75 -6.12
N ALA A 221 11.34 4.97 -5.00
CA ALA A 221 11.13 3.94 -3.98
C ALA A 221 10.28 2.77 -4.50
N LEU A 222 9.38 3.04 -5.44
CA LEU A 222 8.57 2.04 -6.16
C LEU A 222 9.28 1.45 -7.39
N ARG A 223 10.54 1.84 -7.65
CA ARG A 223 11.35 1.44 -8.83
C ARG A 223 10.73 1.80 -10.18
N ASP A 224 9.83 2.77 -10.21
CA ASP A 224 9.37 3.41 -11.43
C ASP A 224 10.36 4.52 -11.80
N TYR A 225 11.52 4.10 -12.31
CA TYR A 225 12.63 5.00 -12.59
C TYR A 225 12.34 5.98 -13.73
N ALA A 226 11.42 5.64 -14.65
CA ALA A 226 11.00 6.53 -15.72
C ALA A 226 10.21 7.72 -15.17
N ASN A 227 9.23 7.48 -14.28
CA ASN A 227 8.53 8.57 -13.62
C ASN A 227 9.39 9.29 -12.58
N ALA A 228 10.29 8.57 -11.89
CA ALA A 228 11.26 9.20 -11.00
C ALA A 228 12.12 10.22 -11.75
N TYR A 229 12.65 9.85 -12.91
CA TYR A 229 13.41 10.75 -13.78
C TYR A 229 12.57 11.94 -14.25
N ARG A 230 11.34 11.70 -14.73
CA ARG A 230 10.43 12.75 -15.20
C ARG A 230 10.15 13.79 -14.12
N TRP A 231 9.73 13.36 -12.94
CA TRP A 231 9.38 14.26 -11.84
C TRP A 231 10.61 14.94 -11.23
N ALA A 232 11.73 14.22 -11.10
CA ALA A 232 12.96 14.82 -10.60
C ALA A 232 13.47 15.91 -11.56
N THR A 233 13.34 15.72 -12.88
CA THR A 233 13.71 16.73 -13.88
C THR A 233 12.92 18.02 -13.72
N LEU A 234 11.63 17.94 -13.39
CA LEU A 234 10.78 19.12 -13.18
C LEU A 234 11.17 19.90 -11.91
N ALA A 235 11.60 19.20 -10.86
CA ALA A 235 11.88 19.80 -9.55
C ALA A 235 13.36 20.17 -9.30
N ALA A 236 14.31 19.58 -10.04
CA ALA A 236 15.75 19.65 -9.72
C ALA A 236 16.40 21.03 -9.87
N SER A 237 15.73 21.99 -10.52
CA SER A 237 16.18 23.39 -10.53
C SER A 237 16.15 24.02 -9.13
N GLU A 238 15.20 23.58 -8.29
CA GLU A 238 14.80 24.20 -7.02
C GLU A 238 14.84 23.24 -5.82
N SER A 239 14.91 21.93 -6.05
CA SER A 239 14.98 20.91 -4.99
C SER A 239 16.30 20.14 -5.01
N GLY A 240 17.05 20.23 -3.91
CA GLY A 240 18.29 19.48 -3.71
C GLY A 240 18.07 17.97 -3.70
N ASP A 241 16.97 17.49 -3.12
CA ASP A 241 16.59 16.06 -3.11
C ASP A 241 16.33 15.54 -4.53
N ALA A 242 15.60 16.31 -5.35
CA ALA A 242 15.33 15.94 -6.74
C ALA A 242 16.60 15.95 -7.59
N ALA A 243 17.46 16.97 -7.42
CA ALA A 243 18.75 17.03 -8.09
C ALA A 243 19.67 15.87 -7.68
N ASN A 244 19.70 15.51 -6.39
CA ASN A 244 20.45 14.35 -5.92
C ASN A 244 19.92 13.06 -6.54
N LEU A 245 18.60 12.90 -6.60
CA LEU A 245 17.98 11.74 -7.24
C LEU A 245 18.34 11.63 -8.73
N LEU A 246 18.33 12.74 -9.49
CA LEU A 246 18.81 12.70 -10.89
C LEU A 246 20.27 12.24 -10.98
N GLY A 247 21.13 12.70 -10.06
CA GLY A 247 22.50 12.23 -9.97
C GLY A 247 22.58 10.71 -9.77
N GLU A 248 21.76 10.16 -8.87
CA GLU A 248 21.69 8.71 -8.62
C GLU A 248 21.19 7.94 -9.85
N LEU A 249 20.15 8.43 -10.53
CA LEU A 249 19.58 7.78 -11.71
C LEU A 249 20.60 7.72 -12.86
N TYR A 250 21.34 8.81 -13.11
CA TYR A 250 22.42 8.82 -14.10
C TYR A 250 23.63 7.98 -13.67
N SER A 251 23.99 7.98 -12.40
CA SER A 251 25.13 7.18 -11.92
C SER A 251 24.86 5.67 -12.04
N GLN A 252 23.62 5.24 -11.80
CA GLN A 252 23.23 3.82 -11.80
C GLN A 252 22.64 3.36 -13.14
N GLY A 253 22.29 4.28 -14.04
CA GLY A 253 21.60 3.96 -15.29
C GLY A 253 20.15 3.50 -15.07
N HIS A 254 19.48 4.04 -14.05
CA HIS A 254 18.10 3.70 -13.73
C HIS A 254 17.13 4.64 -14.47
N GLY A 255 16.33 4.09 -15.38
CA GLY A 255 15.37 4.86 -16.19
C GLY A 255 16.00 5.76 -17.26
N VAL A 256 17.33 5.91 -17.24
CA VAL A 256 18.16 6.63 -18.21
C VAL A 256 19.45 5.86 -18.45
N GLY A 257 20.16 6.16 -19.54
CA GLY A 257 21.50 5.61 -19.74
C GLY A 257 22.47 6.09 -18.66
N ALA A 258 23.36 5.20 -18.21
CA ALA A 258 24.38 5.56 -17.23
C ALA A 258 25.33 6.64 -17.79
N ASP A 259 25.56 7.69 -17.03
CA ASP A 259 26.38 8.84 -17.41
C ASP A 259 26.96 9.49 -16.15
N GLN A 260 28.19 9.12 -15.79
CA GLN A 260 28.82 9.61 -14.56
C GLN A 260 29.12 11.11 -14.61
N ALA A 261 29.35 11.68 -15.80
CA ALA A 261 29.58 13.11 -15.95
C ALA A 261 28.30 13.90 -15.65
N LYS A 262 27.15 13.47 -16.19
CA LYS A 262 25.86 14.05 -15.81
C LYS A 262 25.52 13.82 -14.35
N ALA A 263 25.85 12.66 -13.80
CA ALA A 263 25.66 12.38 -12.37
C ALA A 263 26.41 13.40 -11.50
N ALA A 264 27.68 13.66 -11.81
CA ALA A 264 28.49 14.65 -11.10
C ALA A 264 27.88 16.07 -11.16
N LEU A 265 27.41 16.50 -12.33
CA LEU A 265 26.74 17.80 -12.49
C LEU A 265 25.47 17.92 -11.65
N TRP A 266 24.66 16.87 -11.60
CA TRP A 266 23.44 16.86 -10.77
C TRP A 266 23.74 16.81 -9.28
N PHE A 267 24.77 16.07 -8.86
CA PHE A 267 25.22 16.10 -7.46
C PHE A 267 25.82 17.45 -7.05
N GLU A 268 26.54 18.12 -7.95
CA GLU A 268 27.01 19.49 -7.73
C GLU A 268 25.82 20.45 -7.55
N LYS A 269 24.82 20.37 -8.44
CA LYS A 269 23.58 21.15 -8.31
C LYS A 269 22.88 20.86 -6.99
N ALA A 270 22.74 19.59 -6.60
CA ALA A 270 22.13 19.20 -5.34
C ALA A 270 22.88 19.77 -4.13
N ALA A 271 24.23 19.76 -4.16
CA ALA A 271 25.05 20.37 -3.13
C ALA A 271 24.85 21.90 -3.06
N SER A 272 24.70 22.58 -4.20
CA SER A 272 24.42 24.02 -4.24
C SER A 272 23.03 24.37 -3.67
N LEU A 273 22.08 23.44 -3.75
CA LEU A 273 20.74 23.53 -3.16
C LEU A 273 20.68 23.01 -1.72
N GLY A 274 21.81 22.66 -1.11
CA GLY A 274 21.90 22.28 0.30
C GLY A 274 21.61 20.82 0.61
N HIS A 275 21.56 19.92 -0.38
CA HIS A 275 21.37 18.49 -0.14
C HIS A 275 22.54 17.89 0.64
N ALA A 276 22.27 17.34 1.82
CA ALA A 276 23.27 16.71 2.66
C ALA A 276 23.86 15.46 1.99
N GLY A 277 25.18 15.38 1.89
CA GLY A 277 25.87 14.24 1.28
C GLY A 277 25.99 14.26 -0.25
N ALA A 278 25.43 15.26 -0.94
CA ALA A 278 25.57 15.36 -2.40
C ALA A 278 27.03 15.52 -2.85
N LYS A 279 27.84 16.29 -2.11
CA LYS A 279 29.29 16.42 -2.38
C LYS A 279 30.04 15.09 -2.27
N ALA A 280 29.66 14.24 -1.32
CA ALA A 280 30.29 12.92 -1.16
C ALA A 280 29.98 12.05 -2.38
N ARG A 281 28.71 11.98 -2.78
CA ARG A 281 28.26 11.24 -3.98
C ARG A 281 28.92 11.77 -5.27
N MET A 282 29.10 13.08 -5.38
CA MET A 282 29.84 13.69 -6.49
C MET A 282 31.28 13.20 -6.54
N ASN A 283 31.98 13.18 -5.40
CA ASN A 283 33.35 12.68 -5.32
C ASN A 283 33.41 11.20 -5.71
N ASP A 284 32.47 10.39 -5.24
CA ASP A 284 32.41 8.95 -5.55
C ASP A 284 32.28 8.67 -7.06
N VAL A 285 31.44 9.43 -7.77
CA VAL A 285 31.28 9.23 -9.22
C VAL A 285 32.47 9.77 -10.03
N VAL A 286 33.12 10.83 -9.55
CA VAL A 286 34.31 11.39 -10.21
C VAL A 286 35.50 10.46 -10.07
N THR A 287 35.75 9.90 -8.88
CA THR A 287 36.85 8.95 -8.65
C THR A 287 36.64 7.64 -9.39
N ALA A 288 35.42 7.10 -9.39
CA ALA A 288 35.09 5.91 -10.17
C ALA A 288 35.32 6.11 -11.68
N SER A 289 35.04 7.33 -12.18
CA SER A 289 35.29 7.67 -13.60
C SER A 289 36.76 7.85 -13.93
N SER A 290 37.58 8.34 -12.99
CA SER A 290 39.04 8.44 -13.21
C SER A 290 39.70 7.07 -13.26
N ASP A 291 39.26 6.13 -12.42
CA ASP A 291 39.82 4.78 -12.38
C ASP A 291 39.46 3.96 -13.63
N ALA A 292 38.25 4.17 -14.17
CA ALA A 292 37.80 3.53 -15.41
C ALA A 292 38.54 4.00 -16.68
N ASN A 293 39.18 5.17 -16.65
CA ASN A 293 39.93 5.73 -17.79
C ASN A 293 41.43 5.37 -17.80
N ILE A 294 41.90 4.60 -16.82
CA ILE A 294 43.32 4.22 -16.67
C ILE A 294 43.60 2.77 -17.15
N HIS A 295 42.56 2.03 -17.55
CA HIS A 295 42.66 0.65 -18.05
C HIS A 295 42.28 0.53 -19.52
#